data_AF-A0A517TR86-F1
#
_entry.id   AF-A0A517TR86-F1
#
_cell.length_a   1.000
_cell.length_b   1.000
_cell.length_c   1.000
_cell.angle_alpha   90.00
_cell.angle_beta   90.00
_cell.angle_gamma   90.00
#
_symmetry.space_group_name_H-M   'P 1'
#
loop_
_entity.id
_entity.type
_entity.pdbx_description
1 polymer ?
#
loop_
_entity_poly.entity_id
_entity_poly.type
_entity_poly.pdbx_seq_one_letter_code
_entity_poly.pdbx_strand_id
1 'polypeptide(L)'
;MFGPRMQLDLPRRRSSFALIAPTLLMATVGLSLIPRTSRAVDVTWNFDGATPLSASIGVGSITYRDVLGTGWGPTTTAFGLQTALGLPAFPDGGSGGVMGFPATNPNQGYQVNHGGAAADAYTMIWDYLSPAASDGKWRNLYQSDLTNSNDGEFFIANSLSGGIGISGQYQGSIVPNAWNRIAVTRQSNGTMNKFINGALVGTQSATDARWTLDPSFYLFTDEDNETAPGYVSSFRYVDSALPSEQVRLLGNVNSAGATVAGPTIPDPSPEPPAPTPPLFGRTQIMGHRAGGTLAPENTLAAVAKGFEVGIDLIEIDLHLTSDGHAVVLHDDTVDRTTNGTGPVSSKTLAQVKALDAGSWFSPQYAGEKVPTLTELLQYVDGRARILLDVKVASNQAFRNAVNSAIVASGASLDDIWVWPASSQYTSDPRFGNAEIQLLTSIPSNLSDANLQALKASGVAGLSVGDGSITQEAINAFHRNGMWVDVYTVNSPARMEQLIAMGVDSIETDRPDLMADIIYAGDADNDFDVDGADYLSWQRQGNFAANLAAWKKTFGHQQGSLPAGAVPFASAVPEPTAAILAACGAFAIVMLRRSLS
;
A
#
# COMPACT_ATOMS: atom_id res chain seq x y z
N MET A 1 38.97 15.72 71.09
CA MET A 1 39.67 14.42 70.91
C MET A 1 39.92 14.28 69.42
N PHE A 2 40.95 14.92 68.86
CA PHE A 2 42.35 14.48 68.79
C PHE A 2 42.54 13.18 67.98
N GLY A 3 42.73 13.36 66.67
CA GLY A 3 43.79 12.83 65.77
C GLY A 3 44.34 11.40 65.89
N PRO A 4 45.39 11.04 65.12
CA PRO A 4 46.16 11.83 64.14
C PRO A 4 46.25 11.14 62.75
N ARG A 5 46.60 11.75 61.60
CA ARG A 5 47.72 12.61 61.14
C ARG A 5 49.11 11.97 61.17
N MET A 6 49.72 11.80 59.99
CA MET A 6 51.17 11.96 59.72
C MET A 6 51.36 12.13 58.18
N GLN A 7 51.55 13.34 57.64
CA GLN A 7 52.80 14.11 57.37
C GLN A 7 53.67 13.51 56.25
N LEU A 8 53.79 14.16 55.08
CA LEU A 8 54.78 15.22 54.67
C LEU A 8 56.22 14.67 54.69
N ASP A 9 57.09 14.83 53.68
CA ASP A 9 57.46 16.06 52.97
C ASP A 9 58.35 15.79 51.73
N LEU A 10 58.47 16.80 50.85
CA LEU A 10 59.30 16.88 49.62
C LEU A 10 60.83 16.94 49.87
N PRO A 11 61.66 16.85 48.81
CA PRO A 11 62.40 18.06 48.44
C PRO A 11 62.59 18.33 46.92
N ARG A 12 62.15 19.54 46.53
CA ARG A 12 62.80 20.62 45.74
C ARG A 12 63.93 20.33 44.70
N ARG A 13 63.73 21.02 43.55
CA ARG A 13 64.68 21.83 42.72
C ARG A 13 65.57 21.01 41.75
N ARG A 14 65.62 21.25 40.44
CA ARG A 14 65.85 22.51 39.68
C ARG A 14 65.52 22.33 38.18
N SER A 15 65.06 23.41 37.57
CA SER A 15 64.95 23.71 36.13
C SER A 15 66.26 23.51 35.34
N SER A 16 66.16 23.11 34.06
CA SER A 16 66.84 23.73 32.91
C SER A 16 66.44 23.10 31.56
N PHE A 17 66.47 23.95 30.55
CA PHE A 17 66.01 23.83 29.16
C PHE A 17 66.80 22.85 28.25
N ALA A 18 66.14 22.52 27.13
CA ALA A 18 66.64 22.36 25.76
C ALA A 18 66.83 20.95 25.15
N LEU A 19 66.07 20.79 24.05
CA LEU A 19 66.15 19.90 22.89
C LEU A 19 67.39 19.01 22.73
N ILE A 20 67.18 17.71 22.49
CA ILE A 20 67.86 16.91 21.45
C ILE A 20 66.86 15.87 20.90
N ALA A 21 66.76 15.79 19.57
CA ALA A 21 65.92 14.87 18.79
C ALA A 21 66.30 13.38 18.99
N PRO A 22 65.43 12.43 18.57
CA PRO A 22 65.92 11.13 18.13
C PRO A 22 65.56 10.84 16.67
N THR A 23 66.64 10.49 15.98
CA THR A 23 66.80 9.93 14.66
C THR A 23 66.00 8.62 14.47
N LEU A 24 65.34 8.58 13.32
CA LEU A 24 65.05 7.44 12.44
C LEU A 24 65.68 6.07 12.82
N LEU A 25 64.83 5.04 12.97
CA LEU A 25 65.20 3.67 12.63
C LEU A 25 64.18 3.15 11.60
N MET A 26 64.68 2.93 10.39
CA MET A 26 63.94 2.34 9.28
C MET A 26 63.60 0.87 9.58
N ALA A 27 62.31 0.54 9.49
CA ALA A 27 61.86 -0.81 9.18
C ALA A 27 61.34 -0.79 7.74
N THR A 28 62.14 -1.32 6.82
CA THR A 28 61.76 -1.66 5.46
C THR A 28 60.73 -2.79 5.50
N VAL A 29 59.44 -2.43 5.42
CA VAL A 29 58.38 -3.36 5.00
C VAL A 29 58.02 -2.97 3.58
N GLY A 30 58.20 -3.92 2.66
CA GLY A 30 57.94 -3.74 1.24
C GLY A 30 56.55 -3.16 1.02
N LEU A 31 56.50 -1.97 0.43
CA LEU A 31 55.29 -1.38 -0.11
C LEU A 31 54.89 -2.23 -1.33
N SER A 32 54.16 -3.31 -1.09
CA SER A 32 53.27 -3.83 -2.12
C SER A 32 52.33 -2.70 -2.44
N LEU A 33 52.37 -2.21 -3.69
CA LEU A 33 51.33 -1.38 -4.28
C LEU A 33 50.03 -2.18 -4.19
N ILE A 34 49.33 -2.06 -3.07
CA ILE A 34 47.91 -2.37 -3.02
C ILE A 34 47.31 -1.38 -4.03
N PRO A 35 46.65 -1.84 -5.10
CA PRO A 35 45.95 -0.94 -5.99
C PRO A 35 45.03 -0.10 -5.11
N ARG A 36 45.15 1.24 -5.23
CA ARG A 36 44.17 2.15 -4.64
C ARG A 36 42.81 1.59 -5.03
N THR A 37 42.05 1.10 -4.05
CA THR A 37 40.62 0.86 -4.24
C THR A 37 40.08 2.14 -4.87
N SER A 38 39.55 2.03 -6.09
CA SER A 38 38.93 3.15 -6.78
C SER A 38 38.00 3.83 -5.79
N ARG A 39 38.16 5.14 -5.62
CA ARG A 39 37.26 5.93 -4.78
C ARG A 39 35.83 5.69 -5.32
N ALA A 40 34.89 5.37 -4.44
CA ALA A 40 33.48 5.20 -4.82
C ALA A 40 33.02 6.39 -5.64
N VAL A 41 32.34 6.11 -6.75
CA VAL A 41 31.79 7.12 -7.65
C VAL A 41 30.50 7.64 -7.03
N ASP A 42 30.51 8.92 -6.68
CA ASP A 42 29.36 9.68 -6.18
C ASP A 42 29.38 11.03 -6.89
N VAL A 43 28.44 11.20 -7.83
CA VAL A 43 28.42 12.34 -8.75
C VAL A 43 27.04 12.99 -8.70
N THR A 44 27.01 14.32 -8.61
CA THR A 44 25.77 15.09 -8.51
C THR A 44 25.80 16.29 -9.44
N TRP A 45 24.67 16.59 -10.06
CA TRP A 45 24.40 17.77 -10.86
C TRP A 45 23.26 18.55 -10.21
N ASN A 46 23.49 19.82 -9.87
CA ASN A 46 22.47 20.73 -9.32
C ASN A 46 21.96 21.75 -10.37
N PHE A 47 22.39 21.61 -11.63
CA PHE A 47 21.98 22.43 -12.77
C PHE A 47 22.09 23.95 -12.53
N ASP A 48 23.08 24.36 -11.74
CA ASP A 48 23.35 25.74 -11.36
C ASP A 48 24.60 26.30 -12.04
N GLY A 49 24.77 27.62 -11.97
CA GLY A 49 25.95 28.32 -12.48
C GLY A 49 26.05 28.40 -14.01
N ALA A 50 27.25 28.70 -14.50
CA ALA A 50 27.52 28.95 -15.92
C ALA A 50 27.67 27.68 -16.77
N THR A 51 27.84 26.52 -16.14
CA THR A 51 28.07 25.23 -16.81
C THR A 51 27.17 24.15 -16.21
N PRO A 52 25.84 24.27 -16.34
CA PRO A 52 24.87 23.49 -15.57
C PRO A 52 24.85 21.98 -15.89
N LEU A 53 25.50 21.56 -16.98
CA LEU A 53 25.66 20.13 -17.33
C LEU A 53 26.98 19.51 -16.85
N SER A 54 27.86 20.31 -16.24
CA SER A 54 29.02 19.79 -15.52
C SER A 54 28.60 19.33 -14.13
N ALA A 55 29.20 18.26 -13.61
CA ALA A 55 28.89 17.80 -12.26
C ALA A 55 29.25 18.88 -11.22
N SER A 56 28.31 19.16 -10.32
CA SER A 56 28.51 20.03 -9.16
C SER A 56 29.38 19.34 -8.10
N ILE A 57 29.27 18.00 -7.98
CA ILE A 57 30.06 17.15 -7.10
C ILE A 57 30.53 15.92 -7.89
N GLY A 58 31.78 15.52 -7.72
CA GLY A 58 32.36 14.35 -8.40
C GLY A 58 32.97 14.68 -9.76
N VAL A 59 33.25 13.64 -10.56
CA VAL A 59 33.86 13.77 -11.90
C VAL A 59 32.97 13.05 -12.90
N GLY A 60 31.94 13.73 -13.38
CA GLY A 60 31.05 13.24 -14.44
C GLY A 60 30.56 14.38 -15.33
N SER A 61 29.94 14.03 -16.45
CA SER A 61 29.42 15.00 -17.41
C SER A 61 28.05 14.60 -17.94
N ILE A 62 27.26 15.60 -18.30
CA ILE A 62 26.07 15.42 -19.13
C ILE A 62 26.32 16.12 -20.47
N THR A 63 26.02 15.43 -21.56
CA THR A 63 26.07 15.97 -22.93
C THR A 63 24.75 15.74 -23.63
N TYR A 64 24.38 16.65 -24.54
CA TYR A 64 23.19 16.45 -25.35
C TYR A 64 23.38 15.28 -26.32
N ARG A 65 22.44 14.34 -26.30
CA ARG A 65 22.27 13.34 -27.34
C ARG A 65 21.39 13.97 -28.43
N ASP A 66 21.93 14.10 -29.63
CA ASP A 66 21.24 14.64 -30.80
C ASP A 66 21.83 13.96 -32.04
N VAL A 67 21.37 12.73 -32.29
CA VAL A 67 21.93 11.82 -33.32
C VAL A 67 21.89 12.47 -34.71
N LEU A 68 20.93 13.36 -34.95
CA LEU A 68 20.73 14.04 -36.22
C LEU A 68 21.42 15.41 -36.31
N GLY A 69 22.08 15.87 -35.23
CA GLY A 69 22.81 17.15 -35.22
C GLY A 69 21.92 18.38 -35.42
N THR A 70 20.69 18.33 -34.93
CA THR A 70 19.69 19.40 -35.10
C THR A 70 19.95 20.66 -34.28
N GLY A 71 20.84 20.57 -33.28
CA GLY A 71 21.04 21.62 -32.29
C GLY A 71 19.93 21.65 -31.24
N TRP A 72 19.17 20.56 -31.09
CA TRP A 72 17.98 20.48 -30.23
C TRP A 72 18.30 20.80 -28.77
N GLY A 73 19.33 20.16 -28.20
CA GLY A 73 19.62 20.25 -26.77
C GLY A 73 19.80 21.69 -26.27
N PRO A 74 20.80 22.43 -26.80
CA PRO A 74 21.04 23.82 -26.39
C PRO A 74 19.90 24.79 -26.67
N THR A 75 19.03 24.49 -27.63
CA THR A 75 17.93 25.40 -28.04
C THR A 75 16.62 25.16 -27.29
N THR A 76 16.45 23.96 -26.72
CA THR A 76 15.18 23.55 -26.09
C THR A 76 15.30 23.27 -24.59
N THR A 77 16.51 23.03 -24.09
CA THR A 77 16.74 22.85 -22.65
C THR A 77 16.79 24.21 -21.96
N ALA A 78 15.97 24.38 -20.93
CA ALA A 78 15.95 25.59 -20.13
C ALA A 78 16.78 25.41 -18.86
N PHE A 79 17.56 26.43 -18.49
CA PHE A 79 18.24 26.49 -17.20
C PHE A 79 17.88 27.79 -16.49
N GLY A 80 17.71 27.73 -15.18
CA GLY A 80 17.47 28.91 -14.38
C GLY A 80 17.18 28.58 -12.93
N LEU A 81 17.04 29.61 -12.11
CA LEU A 81 16.49 29.44 -10.78
C LEU A 81 15.02 28.99 -10.89
N GLN A 82 14.60 28.12 -9.97
CA GLN A 82 13.20 27.70 -9.83
C GLN A 82 12.21 28.88 -9.93
N THR A 83 12.51 30.01 -9.29
CA THR A 83 11.65 31.21 -9.32
C THR A 83 11.60 31.87 -10.70
N ALA A 84 12.74 31.93 -11.40
CA ALA A 84 12.82 32.53 -12.74
C ALA A 84 12.08 31.71 -13.80
N LEU A 85 11.95 30.40 -13.57
CA LEU A 85 11.19 29.49 -14.42
C LEU A 85 9.69 29.42 -14.04
N GLY A 86 9.24 30.18 -13.04
CA GLY A 86 7.84 30.20 -12.60
C GLY A 86 7.38 28.88 -11.96
N LEU A 87 8.31 28.11 -11.41
CA LEU A 87 8.03 26.79 -10.82
C LEU A 87 7.62 26.92 -9.34
N PRO A 88 6.96 25.91 -8.76
CA PRO A 88 6.70 25.84 -7.31
C PRO A 88 7.98 25.99 -6.48
N ALA A 89 7.86 26.58 -5.28
CA ALA A 89 8.97 26.73 -4.35
C ALA A 89 9.49 25.36 -3.87
N PHE A 90 10.77 25.26 -3.57
CA PHE A 90 11.31 24.08 -2.88
C PHE A 90 10.71 23.97 -1.47
N PRO A 91 10.55 22.75 -0.92
CA PRO A 91 10.00 22.54 0.42
C PRO A 91 10.73 23.26 1.56
N ASP A 92 12.03 23.53 1.43
CA ASP A 92 12.84 24.28 2.39
C ASP A 92 12.69 25.80 2.27
N GLY A 93 11.90 26.28 1.31
CA GLY A 93 11.77 27.70 0.97
C GLY A 93 13.02 28.28 0.30
N GLY A 94 14.01 27.45 0.00
CA GLY A 94 15.24 27.86 -0.67
C GLY A 94 15.06 28.10 -2.16
N SER A 95 16.15 28.46 -2.83
CA SER A 95 16.21 28.62 -4.28
C SER A 95 17.46 27.92 -4.83
N GLY A 96 17.29 27.24 -5.96
CA GLY A 96 18.29 26.35 -6.55
C GLY A 96 18.14 26.31 -8.07
N GLY A 97 19.20 25.82 -8.72
CA GLY A 97 19.22 25.61 -10.17
C GLY A 97 18.22 24.55 -10.59
N VAL A 98 17.69 24.71 -11.79
CA VAL A 98 16.75 23.78 -12.41
C VAL A 98 17.09 23.63 -13.88
N MET A 99 17.09 22.39 -14.35
CA MET A 99 17.02 22.05 -15.76
C MET A 99 15.58 21.71 -16.14
N GLY A 100 14.99 22.48 -17.05
CA GLY A 100 13.77 22.11 -17.75
C GLY A 100 14.11 21.37 -19.04
N PHE A 101 13.58 20.16 -19.21
CA PHE A 101 13.77 19.34 -20.40
C PHE A 101 12.44 19.16 -21.16
N PRO A 102 12.45 19.17 -22.51
CA PRO A 102 11.25 18.93 -23.30
C PRO A 102 11.00 17.43 -23.48
N ALA A 103 9.89 17.06 -24.13
CA ALA A 103 9.76 15.71 -24.66
C ALA A 103 10.86 15.45 -25.71
N THR A 104 11.55 14.33 -25.58
CA THR A 104 12.58 13.87 -26.52
C THR A 104 11.95 12.94 -27.55
N ASN A 105 12.48 12.94 -28.77
CA ASN A 105 12.26 11.84 -29.71
C ASN A 105 13.39 10.78 -29.58
N PRO A 106 13.33 9.65 -30.29
CA PRO A 106 14.29 8.55 -30.15
C PRO A 106 15.74 8.89 -30.53
N ASN A 107 15.98 10.05 -31.14
CA ASN A 107 17.31 10.55 -31.52
C ASN A 107 17.85 11.63 -30.56
N GLN A 108 17.07 11.99 -29.53
CA GLN A 108 17.35 13.05 -28.58
C GLN A 108 17.57 12.49 -27.18
N GLY A 109 18.04 13.31 -26.24
CA GLY A 109 18.30 12.86 -24.87
C GLY A 109 19.45 13.59 -24.18
N TYR A 110 19.79 13.13 -22.98
CA TYR A 110 20.91 13.63 -22.21
C TYR A 110 21.81 12.46 -21.82
N GLN A 111 22.99 12.38 -22.43
CA GLN A 111 23.96 11.34 -22.12
C GLN A 111 24.74 11.69 -20.87
N VAL A 112 24.60 10.88 -19.85
CA VAL A 112 25.39 10.91 -18.63
C VAL A 112 26.64 10.08 -18.85
N ASN A 113 27.78 10.59 -18.41
CA ASN A 113 29.00 9.83 -18.17
C ASN A 113 29.34 9.98 -16.69
N HIS A 114 29.18 8.91 -15.91
CA HIS A 114 29.34 8.99 -14.45
C HIS A 114 30.79 8.85 -13.98
N GLY A 115 31.72 8.51 -14.89
CA GLY A 115 33.16 8.47 -14.61
C GLY A 115 33.65 7.20 -13.92
N GLY A 116 32.74 6.25 -13.66
CA GLY A 116 33.04 4.92 -13.11
C GLY A 116 33.13 3.80 -14.15
N ALA A 117 33.36 2.59 -13.65
CA ALA A 117 33.18 1.36 -14.43
C ALA A 117 31.70 0.94 -14.45
N ALA A 118 31.36 -0.09 -15.23
CA ALA A 118 30.03 -0.69 -15.18
C ALA A 118 29.69 -1.17 -13.75
N ALA A 119 28.44 -0.99 -13.32
CA ALA A 119 28.00 -1.22 -11.96
C ALA A 119 26.78 -2.14 -11.89
N ASP A 120 26.91 -3.21 -11.11
CA ASP A 120 25.80 -4.12 -10.76
C ASP A 120 25.03 -3.70 -9.51
N ALA A 121 25.59 -2.78 -8.73
CA ALA A 121 24.89 -2.16 -7.62
C ALA A 121 25.04 -0.64 -7.76
N TYR A 122 23.94 0.09 -7.70
CA TYR A 122 23.95 1.54 -7.87
C TYR A 122 22.76 2.19 -7.19
N THR A 123 22.87 3.50 -7.02
CA THR A 123 21.79 4.38 -6.58
C THR A 123 21.68 5.56 -7.52
N MET A 124 20.47 5.85 -7.97
CA MET A 124 20.16 7.07 -8.72
C MET A 124 19.09 7.87 -7.99
N ILE A 125 19.24 9.19 -7.95
CA ILE A 125 18.32 10.11 -7.26
C ILE A 125 18.03 11.31 -8.17
N TRP A 126 16.76 11.62 -8.34
CA TRP A 126 16.28 12.79 -9.08
C TRP A 126 15.43 13.67 -8.17
N ASP A 127 15.76 14.95 -8.08
CA ASP A 127 14.83 15.95 -7.57
C ASP A 127 13.98 16.46 -8.74
N TYR A 128 12.78 15.93 -8.86
CA TYR A 128 11.97 15.92 -10.06
C TYR A 128 10.66 16.69 -9.91
N LEU A 129 10.20 17.34 -10.98
CA LEU A 129 8.87 17.93 -11.07
C LEU A 129 8.28 17.70 -12.47
N SER A 130 7.08 17.10 -12.50
CA SER A 130 6.24 17.00 -13.70
C SER A 130 5.27 18.17 -13.76
N PRO A 131 5.23 18.97 -14.84
CA PRO A 131 4.20 20.00 -15.01
C PRO A 131 2.84 19.37 -15.26
N ALA A 132 1.75 20.02 -14.81
CA ALA A 132 0.38 19.54 -15.01
C ALA A 132 0.02 19.33 -16.49
N ALA A 133 0.58 20.10 -17.42
CA ALA A 133 0.37 19.91 -18.87
C ALA A 133 0.93 18.57 -19.40
N SER A 134 1.71 17.87 -18.57
CA SER A 134 2.27 16.56 -18.87
C SER A 134 1.79 15.51 -17.88
N ASP A 135 0.72 15.79 -17.13
CA ASP A 135 0.01 14.78 -16.35
C ASP A 135 -0.58 13.70 -17.28
N GLY A 136 -0.70 12.46 -16.81
CA GLY A 136 -1.15 11.34 -17.63
C GLY A 136 -0.14 10.78 -18.63
N LYS A 137 1.05 11.37 -18.76
CA LYS A 137 2.06 10.98 -19.75
C LYS A 137 3.23 10.21 -19.13
N TRP A 138 3.68 9.20 -19.88
CA TRP A 138 4.89 8.44 -19.60
C TRP A 138 6.14 9.30 -19.72
N ARG A 139 7.11 9.05 -18.84
CA ARG A 139 8.46 9.60 -18.92
C ARG A 139 9.45 8.58 -18.43
N ASN A 140 10.36 8.17 -19.31
CA ASN A 140 11.53 7.45 -18.88
C ASN A 140 12.45 8.37 -18.04
N LEU A 141 13.02 7.86 -16.95
CA LEU A 141 14.06 8.52 -16.15
C LEU A 141 15.45 8.15 -16.66
N TYR A 142 15.70 6.88 -17.02
CA TYR A 142 16.98 6.49 -17.62
C TYR A 142 16.87 5.30 -18.57
N GLN A 143 17.73 5.32 -19.60
CA GLN A 143 17.89 4.30 -20.62
C GLN A 143 19.36 3.84 -20.61
N SER A 144 19.57 2.56 -20.34
CA SER A 144 20.86 1.89 -20.22
C SER A 144 21.40 1.43 -21.58
N ASP A 145 20.52 1.10 -22.52
CA ASP A 145 20.88 0.76 -23.89
C ASP A 145 21.24 2.02 -24.68
N LEU A 146 22.54 2.21 -24.92
CA LEU A 146 23.05 3.34 -25.70
C LEU A 146 22.63 3.31 -27.18
N THR A 147 22.08 2.21 -27.68
CA THR A 147 21.48 2.16 -29.01
C THR A 147 20.03 2.68 -29.01
N ASN A 148 19.41 2.83 -27.83
CA ASN A 148 18.01 3.19 -27.65
C ASN A 148 17.10 2.30 -28.52
N SER A 149 17.34 0.99 -28.47
CA SER A 149 16.66 -0.01 -29.31
C SER A 149 15.59 -0.80 -28.57
N ASN A 150 15.46 -0.56 -27.26
CA ASN A 150 14.51 -1.18 -26.36
C ASN A 150 14.01 -0.14 -25.35
N ASP A 151 12.96 -0.54 -24.62
CA ASP A 151 12.25 0.24 -23.61
C ASP A 151 13.21 0.93 -22.61
N GLY A 152 12.83 2.04 -22.00
CA GLY A 152 13.58 2.60 -20.86
C GLY A 152 13.75 1.59 -19.71
N GLU A 153 14.56 1.88 -18.71
CA GLU A 153 14.65 1.00 -17.51
C GLU A 153 13.70 1.44 -16.40
N PHE A 154 13.28 2.71 -16.37
CA PHE A 154 12.53 3.20 -15.23
C PHE A 154 11.69 4.44 -15.56
N PHE A 155 10.38 4.28 -15.48
CA PHE A 155 9.41 5.28 -15.89
C PHE A 155 8.68 5.92 -14.73
N ILE A 156 8.16 7.11 -15.00
CA ILE A 156 7.10 7.77 -14.25
C ILE A 156 5.79 7.64 -15.03
N ALA A 157 4.76 7.12 -14.35
CA ALA A 157 3.42 6.90 -14.90
C ALA A 157 2.39 7.80 -14.19
N ASN A 158 2.18 9.03 -14.65
CA ASN A 158 1.20 9.94 -14.04
C ASN A 158 -0.26 9.64 -14.48
N SER A 159 -0.66 8.38 -14.68
CA SER A 159 -2.05 7.97 -15.02
C SER A 159 -2.56 6.94 -14.00
N LEU A 160 -3.64 6.17 -14.25
CA LEU A 160 -4.33 5.30 -13.25
C LEU A 160 -3.43 4.30 -12.47
N SER A 161 -2.17 4.10 -12.89
CA SER A 161 -1.12 3.32 -12.20
C SER A 161 -0.07 4.15 -11.44
N GLY A 162 -0.17 5.49 -11.47
CA GLY A 162 0.34 6.56 -10.58
C GLY A 162 1.82 6.67 -10.19
N GLY A 163 2.62 5.63 -10.40
CA GLY A 163 3.86 5.44 -9.68
C GLY A 163 5.12 5.48 -10.52
N ILE A 164 6.19 4.95 -9.94
CA ILE A 164 7.51 4.81 -10.54
C ILE A 164 7.84 3.32 -10.77
N GLY A 165 8.39 2.97 -11.93
CA GLY A 165 8.71 1.58 -12.24
C GLY A 165 8.79 1.22 -13.72
N ILE A 166 8.62 -0.06 -14.02
CA ILE A 166 8.61 -0.62 -15.38
C ILE A 166 7.90 -1.98 -15.40
N SER A 167 7.53 -2.48 -16.58
CA SER A 167 7.04 -3.86 -16.79
C SER A 167 5.82 -4.20 -15.93
N GLY A 168 4.91 -3.24 -15.79
CA GLY A 168 3.68 -3.37 -14.98
C GLY A 168 3.90 -3.31 -13.47
N GLN A 169 5.13 -3.09 -13.00
CA GLN A 169 5.46 -2.91 -11.59
C GLN A 169 5.65 -1.41 -11.30
N TYR A 170 4.55 -0.69 -11.10
CA TYR A 170 4.55 0.74 -10.76
C TYR A 170 4.04 0.94 -9.34
N GLN A 171 4.80 1.67 -8.51
CA GLN A 171 4.41 1.93 -7.12
C GLN A 171 4.72 3.37 -6.70
N GLY A 172 4.02 3.83 -5.67
CA GLY A 172 4.10 5.22 -5.20
C GLY A 172 3.21 6.17 -6.00
N SER A 173 3.30 7.46 -5.69
CA SER A 173 2.57 8.52 -6.38
C SER A 173 3.48 9.72 -6.60
N ILE A 174 3.50 10.24 -7.83
CA ILE A 174 4.17 11.49 -8.18
C ILE A 174 3.11 12.58 -8.32
N VAL A 175 3.19 13.60 -7.47
CA VAL A 175 2.24 14.72 -7.50
C VAL A 175 2.64 15.69 -8.61
N PRO A 176 1.79 15.95 -9.62
CA PRO A 176 2.06 16.96 -10.64
C PRO A 176 2.14 18.36 -10.04
N ASN A 177 2.93 19.25 -10.66
CA ASN A 177 3.21 20.60 -10.15
C ASN A 177 3.75 20.62 -8.70
N ALA A 178 4.47 19.58 -8.29
CA ALA A 178 5.18 19.54 -7.02
C ALA A 178 6.57 18.91 -7.19
N TRP A 179 7.48 19.28 -6.31
CA TRP A 179 8.82 18.70 -6.25
C TRP A 179 8.79 17.34 -5.54
N ASN A 180 9.38 16.32 -6.16
CA ASN A 180 9.45 14.95 -5.66
C ASN A 180 10.90 14.45 -5.74
N ARG A 181 11.43 13.89 -4.65
CA ARG A 181 12.74 13.22 -4.66
C ARG A 181 12.53 11.75 -4.96
N ILE A 182 12.84 11.35 -6.18
CA ILE A 182 12.76 9.96 -6.63
C ILE A 182 14.11 9.32 -6.42
N ALA A 183 14.17 8.15 -5.78
CA ALA A 183 15.40 7.37 -5.69
C ALA A 183 15.18 5.90 -6.06
N VAL A 184 16.17 5.32 -6.73
CA VAL A 184 16.20 3.89 -7.07
C VAL A 184 17.52 3.32 -6.59
N THR A 185 17.49 2.23 -5.83
CA THR A 185 18.68 1.46 -5.47
C THR A 185 18.58 0.07 -6.07
N ARG A 186 19.60 -0.34 -6.84
CA ARG A 186 19.75 -1.72 -7.30
C ARG A 186 20.87 -2.38 -6.52
N GLN A 187 20.59 -3.49 -5.86
CA GLN A 187 21.57 -4.34 -5.20
C GLN A 187 22.15 -5.38 -6.20
N SER A 188 23.35 -5.89 -5.91
CA SER A 188 24.04 -6.86 -6.77
C SER A 188 23.32 -8.20 -6.89
N ASN A 189 22.42 -8.53 -5.96
CA ASN A 189 21.54 -9.70 -6.03
C ASN A 189 20.32 -9.48 -6.95
N GLY A 190 20.21 -8.31 -7.59
CA GLY A 190 19.09 -7.91 -8.44
C GLY A 190 17.88 -7.37 -7.67
N THR A 191 17.94 -7.14 -6.36
CA THR A 191 16.85 -6.45 -5.66
C THR A 191 16.89 -4.96 -5.98
N MET A 192 15.79 -4.42 -6.52
CA MET A 192 15.62 -3.00 -6.80
C MET A 192 14.59 -2.38 -5.85
N ASN A 193 15.01 -1.41 -5.04
CA ASN A 193 14.13 -0.63 -4.17
C ASN A 193 13.83 0.73 -4.78
N LYS A 194 12.61 1.23 -4.58
CA LYS A 194 12.12 2.48 -5.14
C LYS A 194 11.64 3.39 -4.02
N PHE A 195 12.00 4.66 -4.09
CA PHE A 195 11.67 5.62 -3.05
C PHE A 195 11.10 6.91 -3.64
N ILE A 196 10.18 7.53 -2.91
CA ILE A 196 9.66 8.87 -3.18
C ILE A 196 9.74 9.65 -1.87
N ASN A 197 10.43 10.79 -1.88
CA ASN A 197 10.59 11.68 -0.73
C ASN A 197 11.15 10.97 0.53
N GLY A 198 12.03 9.98 0.32
CA GLY A 198 12.62 9.14 1.37
C GLY A 198 11.77 7.93 1.79
N ALA A 199 10.49 7.85 1.41
CA ALA A 199 9.64 6.69 1.70
C ALA A 199 9.92 5.56 0.70
N LEU A 200 10.08 4.31 1.19
CA LEU A 200 10.14 3.12 0.34
C LEU A 200 8.75 2.84 -0.22
N VAL A 201 8.58 2.96 -1.53
CA VAL A 201 7.27 2.78 -2.19
C VAL A 201 7.12 1.43 -2.88
N GLY A 202 8.23 0.75 -3.19
CA GLY A 202 8.17 -0.54 -3.86
C GLY A 202 9.51 -1.25 -3.91
N THR A 203 9.46 -2.56 -4.16
CA THR A 203 10.62 -3.42 -4.40
C THR A 203 10.32 -4.35 -5.56
N GLN A 204 11.28 -4.57 -6.46
CA GLN A 204 11.13 -5.50 -7.57
C GLN A 204 12.43 -6.28 -7.87
N SER A 205 12.30 -7.37 -8.63
CA SER A 205 13.43 -8.12 -9.17
C SER A 205 13.97 -7.46 -10.44
N ALA A 206 15.28 -7.31 -10.50
CA ALA A 206 16.07 -6.67 -11.55
C ALA A 206 17.37 -7.47 -11.80
N THR A 207 17.21 -8.77 -11.97
CA THR A 207 18.31 -9.76 -12.06
C THR A 207 18.85 -9.94 -13.47
N ASP A 208 18.12 -9.53 -14.50
CA ASP A 208 18.56 -9.60 -15.90
C ASP A 208 19.77 -8.68 -16.16
N ALA A 209 20.59 -9.03 -17.15
CA ALA A 209 21.75 -8.28 -17.59
C ALA A 209 21.43 -6.83 -18.02
N ARG A 210 20.19 -6.57 -18.48
CA ARG A 210 19.68 -5.22 -18.80
C ARG A 210 19.91 -4.22 -17.66
N TRP A 211 19.88 -4.67 -16.42
CA TRP A 211 19.99 -3.81 -15.24
C TRP A 211 21.43 -3.53 -14.81
N THR A 212 22.42 -4.02 -15.56
CA THR A 212 23.83 -3.66 -15.36
C THR A 212 24.05 -2.29 -15.97
N LEU A 213 24.46 -1.32 -15.17
CA LEU A 213 24.61 0.04 -15.66
C LEU A 213 26.02 0.29 -16.18
N ASP A 214 26.15 0.58 -17.46
CA ASP A 214 27.41 0.96 -18.08
C ASP A 214 27.95 2.32 -17.58
N PRO A 215 29.22 2.68 -17.87
CA PRO A 215 29.80 4.01 -17.61
C PRO A 215 28.98 5.20 -18.14
N SER A 216 28.12 4.93 -19.12
CA SER A 216 27.25 5.90 -19.76
C SER A 216 25.83 5.37 -19.89
N PHE A 217 24.86 6.27 -19.80
CA PHE A 217 23.44 5.99 -20.02
C PHE A 217 22.74 7.29 -20.44
N TYR A 218 21.47 7.21 -20.86
CA TYR A 218 20.68 8.37 -21.24
C TYR A 218 19.65 8.70 -20.16
N LEU A 219 19.42 9.99 -19.90
CA LEU A 219 18.27 10.48 -19.16
C LEU A 219 17.16 10.91 -20.11
N PHE A 220 15.91 10.74 -19.68
CA PHE A 220 14.72 11.26 -20.37
C PHE A 220 14.67 10.87 -21.86
N THR A 221 15.03 9.63 -22.16
CA THR A 221 15.18 9.12 -23.55
C THR A 221 14.50 7.78 -23.66
N ASP A 222 13.80 7.57 -24.76
CA ASP A 222 13.01 6.38 -25.00
C ASP A 222 12.92 6.11 -26.51
N GLU A 223 12.70 4.87 -26.94
CA GLU A 223 12.72 4.45 -28.33
C GLU A 223 11.40 4.66 -29.07
N ASP A 224 10.26 4.72 -28.38
CA ASP A 224 8.93 4.80 -29.01
C ASP A 224 8.12 6.05 -28.60
N ASN A 225 8.80 6.99 -27.94
CA ASN A 225 8.30 8.31 -27.51
C ASN A 225 7.46 8.28 -26.23
N GLU A 226 7.76 7.36 -25.30
CA GLU A 226 7.27 7.43 -23.93
C GLU A 226 8.00 8.51 -23.10
N THR A 227 7.93 9.74 -23.61
CA THR A 227 8.62 10.92 -23.09
C THR A 227 7.66 12.11 -22.99
N ALA A 228 7.93 12.99 -22.03
CA ALA A 228 7.17 14.23 -21.85
C ALA A 228 8.05 15.30 -21.20
N PRO A 229 7.71 16.60 -21.32
CA PRO A 229 8.43 17.66 -20.64
C PRO A 229 8.45 17.49 -19.11
N GLY A 230 9.51 17.99 -18.49
CA GLY A 230 9.69 17.95 -17.04
C GLY A 230 10.80 18.87 -16.55
N TYR A 231 11.02 18.84 -15.25
CA TYR A 231 12.05 19.63 -14.58
C TYR A 231 12.82 18.75 -13.60
N VAL A 232 14.12 18.97 -13.51
CA VAL A 232 14.97 18.43 -12.45
C VAL A 232 15.82 19.52 -11.82
N SER A 233 15.83 19.61 -10.49
CA SER A 233 16.71 20.53 -9.75
C SER A 233 18.01 19.87 -9.34
N SER A 234 18.02 18.54 -9.23
CA SER A 234 19.26 17.79 -9.10
C SER A 234 19.14 16.36 -9.63
N PHE A 235 20.28 15.80 -10.04
CA PHE A 235 20.46 14.39 -10.35
C PHE A 235 21.72 13.88 -9.64
N ARG A 236 21.65 12.72 -9.01
CA ARG A 236 22.79 12.08 -8.33
C ARG A 236 22.90 10.61 -8.72
N TYR A 237 24.13 10.17 -8.94
CA TYR A 237 24.48 8.78 -9.17
C TYR A 237 25.54 8.32 -8.17
N VAL A 238 25.36 7.11 -7.63
CA VAL A 238 26.32 6.42 -6.77
C VAL A 238 26.56 5.01 -7.30
N ASP A 239 27.81 4.57 -7.43
CA ASP A 239 28.20 3.21 -7.88
C ASP A 239 28.03 2.12 -6.82
N SER A 240 27.10 2.32 -5.89
CA SER A 240 26.70 1.34 -4.89
C SER A 240 25.23 1.50 -4.53
N ALA A 241 24.62 0.41 -4.06
CA ALA A 241 23.29 0.43 -3.48
C ALA A 241 23.35 1.07 -2.09
N LEU A 242 22.83 2.29 -1.94
CA LEU A 242 22.69 2.90 -0.62
C LEU A 242 21.70 2.07 0.22
N PRO A 243 21.98 1.83 1.51
CA PRO A 243 21.02 1.22 2.41
C PRO A 243 19.71 2.03 2.44
N SER A 244 18.56 1.35 2.54
CA SER A 244 17.26 2.01 2.57
C SER A 244 17.15 3.10 3.62
N GLU A 245 17.79 2.91 4.77
CA GLU A 245 17.84 3.93 5.83
C GLU A 245 18.58 5.20 5.41
N GLN A 246 19.66 5.07 4.62
CA GLN A 246 20.37 6.24 4.12
C GLN A 246 19.54 7.00 3.08
N VAL A 247 18.80 6.28 2.23
CA VAL A 247 17.88 6.91 1.27
C VAL A 247 16.72 7.58 2.00
N ARG A 248 16.20 6.96 3.07
CA ARG A 248 15.16 7.53 3.93
C ARG A 248 15.57 8.87 4.54
N LEU A 249 16.81 8.95 5.05
CA LEU A 249 17.36 10.17 5.61
C LEU A 249 17.54 11.31 4.59
N LEU A 250 17.52 11.04 3.29
CA LEU A 250 17.58 12.10 2.27
C LEU A 250 16.28 12.90 2.19
N GLY A 251 15.14 12.35 2.61
CA GLY A 251 13.86 13.06 2.73
C GLY A 251 13.35 13.71 1.44
N ASN A 252 12.73 14.88 1.56
CA ASN A 252 12.21 15.65 0.43
C ASN A 252 13.30 16.30 -0.44
N VAL A 253 12.87 16.83 -1.59
CA VAL A 253 13.63 17.80 -2.37
C VAL A 253 13.99 19.02 -1.51
N ASN A 254 15.16 19.58 -1.76
CA ASN A 254 15.62 20.84 -1.16
C ASN A 254 16.47 21.62 -2.15
N SER A 255 16.71 22.89 -1.86
CA SER A 255 17.42 23.77 -2.78
C SER A 255 18.92 23.50 -2.90
N ALA A 256 19.51 22.67 -2.02
CA ALA A 256 20.92 22.28 -2.06
C ALA A 256 21.19 20.97 -2.82
N GLY A 257 20.13 20.29 -3.29
CA GLY A 257 20.20 19.11 -4.16
C GLY A 257 20.27 17.75 -3.45
N ALA A 258 20.43 16.69 -4.24
CA ALA A 258 20.30 15.28 -3.83
C ALA A 258 21.40 14.72 -2.90
N THR A 259 22.45 15.50 -2.62
CA THR A 259 23.47 15.15 -1.61
C THR A 259 23.13 15.60 -0.20
N VAL A 260 22.22 16.57 -0.08
CA VAL A 260 21.82 17.14 1.19
C VAL A 260 20.46 16.57 1.55
N ALA A 261 20.31 16.13 2.80
CA ALA A 261 19.00 15.78 3.33
C ALA A 261 18.09 17.01 3.22
N GLY A 262 16.95 16.87 2.54
CA GLY A 262 16.00 17.96 2.53
C GLY A 262 15.33 18.14 3.87
N PRO A 263 14.37 19.08 3.99
CA PRO A 263 13.45 19.05 5.10
C PRO A 263 12.93 17.63 5.20
N THR A 264 13.27 16.98 6.30
CA THR A 264 12.49 15.84 6.75
C THR A 264 11.05 16.34 6.66
N ILE A 265 10.17 15.61 5.99
CA ILE A 265 8.77 15.71 6.42
C ILE A 265 8.88 15.59 7.94
N PRO A 266 8.47 16.59 8.77
CA PRO A 266 8.32 16.31 10.19
C PRO A 266 7.52 15.03 10.18
N ASP A 267 8.11 13.94 10.72
CA ASP A 267 7.66 12.54 10.53
C ASP A 267 6.20 12.56 10.13
N PRO A 268 5.80 12.15 8.90
CA PRO A 268 4.43 12.32 8.46
C PRO A 268 3.55 11.51 9.39
N SER A 269 3.14 12.11 10.52
CA SER A 269 2.71 11.36 11.70
C SER A 269 3.81 10.35 12.14
N PRO A 270 3.60 9.39 13.05
CA PRO A 270 4.56 8.32 13.36
C PRO A 270 4.96 7.53 12.09
N GLU A 271 5.09 6.20 12.11
CA GLU A 271 4.58 5.45 10.94
C GLU A 271 3.32 6.13 10.35
N PRO A 272 3.05 6.08 9.02
CA PRO A 272 1.71 6.41 8.53
C PRO A 272 0.77 5.74 9.53
N PRO A 273 -0.08 6.50 10.26
CA PRO A 273 -0.66 6.01 11.50
C PRO A 273 -1.12 4.61 11.17
N ALA A 274 -0.52 3.61 11.85
CA ALA A 274 -0.59 2.22 11.41
C ALA A 274 -1.99 2.02 10.86
N PRO A 275 -2.11 1.63 9.57
CA PRO A 275 -3.33 1.79 8.77
C PRO A 275 -4.50 1.62 9.69
N THR A 276 -5.32 2.68 9.88
CA THR A 276 -6.25 2.72 11.01
C THR A 276 -6.91 1.37 11.08
N PRO A 277 -6.72 0.61 12.17
CA PRO A 277 -7.13 -0.77 12.16
C PRO A 277 -8.60 -0.78 11.78
N PRO A 278 -9.01 -1.73 10.92
CA PRO A 278 -10.40 -1.82 10.52
C PRO A 278 -11.28 -1.79 11.76
N LEU A 279 -12.46 -1.20 11.66
CA LEU A 279 -13.31 -0.91 12.81
C LEU A 279 -13.62 -2.16 13.67
N PHE A 280 -13.46 -3.36 13.12
CA PHE A 280 -13.61 -4.66 13.81
C PHE A 280 -12.31 -5.44 14.02
N GLY A 281 -11.13 -4.80 14.01
CA GLY A 281 -9.85 -5.42 14.33
C GLY A 281 -9.23 -6.29 13.23
N ARG A 282 -10.02 -6.73 12.23
CA ARG A 282 -9.54 -7.27 10.95
C ARG A 282 -10.43 -6.87 9.77
N THR A 283 -9.85 -6.84 8.57
CA THR A 283 -10.61 -6.65 7.33
C THR A 283 -11.59 -7.82 7.18
N GLN A 284 -12.84 -7.48 6.91
CA GLN A 284 -13.92 -8.44 6.80
C GLN A 284 -14.04 -8.96 5.36
N ILE A 285 -14.43 -10.22 5.21
CA ILE A 285 -14.66 -10.87 3.93
C ILE A 285 -16.12 -10.67 3.54
N MET A 286 -16.38 -9.91 2.48
CA MET A 286 -17.71 -9.78 1.90
C MET A 286 -17.82 -10.64 0.65
N GLY A 287 -18.71 -11.63 0.68
CA GLY A 287 -18.98 -12.44 -0.51
C GLY A 287 -19.88 -11.67 -1.48
N HIS A 288 -19.36 -11.37 -2.68
CA HIS A 288 -20.15 -10.77 -3.76
C HIS A 288 -21.24 -11.74 -4.19
N ARG A 289 -22.49 -11.28 -4.30
CA ARG A 289 -23.65 -12.11 -4.65
C ARG A 289 -23.72 -13.40 -3.82
N ALA A 290 -23.59 -13.23 -2.51
CA ALA A 290 -23.42 -14.25 -1.49
C ALA A 290 -22.06 -14.97 -1.47
N GLY A 291 -21.82 -15.89 -2.38
CA GLY A 291 -20.65 -16.79 -2.33
C GLY A 291 -19.63 -16.55 -3.44
N GLY A 292 -19.80 -15.48 -4.21
CA GLY A 292 -19.03 -15.21 -5.41
C GLY A 292 -19.10 -16.38 -6.39
N THR A 293 -17.94 -16.90 -6.74
CA THR A 293 -17.76 -18.01 -7.68
C THR A 293 -17.67 -19.39 -7.01
N LEU A 294 -17.97 -19.51 -5.71
CA LEU A 294 -17.97 -20.81 -5.02
C LEU A 294 -19.23 -21.65 -5.31
N ALA A 295 -20.34 -20.98 -5.65
CA ALA A 295 -21.61 -21.57 -6.00
C ALA A 295 -22.39 -20.63 -6.95
N PRO A 296 -23.57 -21.02 -7.45
CA PRO A 296 -24.38 -20.15 -8.30
C PRO A 296 -24.74 -18.87 -7.57
N GLU A 297 -24.38 -17.71 -8.12
CA GLU A 297 -24.57 -16.39 -7.50
C GLU A 297 -26.00 -16.17 -6.96
N ASN A 298 -26.14 -15.41 -5.87
CA ASN A 298 -27.43 -15.01 -5.29
C ASN A 298 -28.36 -16.20 -4.91
N THR A 299 -27.80 -17.35 -4.53
CA THR A 299 -28.54 -18.54 -4.07
C THR A 299 -28.24 -18.92 -2.61
N LEU A 300 -29.07 -19.78 -2.01
CA LEU A 300 -28.80 -20.30 -0.66
C LEU A 300 -27.57 -21.21 -0.66
N ALA A 301 -27.33 -21.94 -1.76
CA ALA A 301 -26.09 -22.70 -1.95
C ALA A 301 -24.85 -21.80 -1.92
N ALA A 302 -24.91 -20.61 -2.52
CA ALA A 302 -23.79 -19.64 -2.46
C ALA A 302 -23.57 -19.10 -1.05
N VAL A 303 -24.64 -18.79 -0.31
CA VAL A 303 -24.53 -18.41 1.11
C VAL A 303 -23.89 -19.55 1.92
N ALA A 304 -24.32 -20.79 1.70
CA ALA A 304 -23.76 -21.95 2.39
C ALA A 304 -22.25 -22.10 2.12
N LYS A 305 -21.83 -21.96 0.86
CA LYS A 305 -20.42 -22.03 0.47
C LYS A 305 -19.59 -20.87 1.03
N GLY A 306 -20.18 -19.69 1.11
CA GLY A 306 -19.58 -18.56 1.80
C GLY A 306 -19.28 -18.87 3.27
N PHE A 307 -20.25 -19.44 4.00
CA PHE A 307 -20.04 -19.83 5.40
C PHE A 307 -18.99 -20.93 5.58
N GLU A 308 -18.84 -21.84 4.62
CA GLU A 308 -17.78 -22.86 4.66
C GLU A 308 -16.36 -22.24 4.66
N VAL A 309 -16.19 -21.03 4.12
CA VAL A 309 -14.90 -20.31 4.06
C VAL A 309 -14.84 -19.12 5.03
N GLY A 310 -15.81 -19.00 5.94
CA GLY A 310 -15.79 -17.97 7.00
C GLY A 310 -16.02 -16.55 6.51
N ILE A 311 -16.97 -16.31 5.59
CA ILE A 311 -17.37 -14.93 5.24
C ILE A 311 -18.05 -14.21 6.41
N ASP A 312 -17.84 -12.90 6.49
CA ASP A 312 -18.40 -12.03 7.54
C ASP A 312 -19.61 -11.23 7.06
N LEU A 313 -19.59 -10.86 5.77
CA LEU A 313 -20.66 -10.11 5.10
C LEU A 313 -21.06 -10.80 3.80
N ILE A 314 -22.29 -10.55 3.39
CA ILE A 314 -22.89 -11.05 2.15
C ILE A 314 -23.47 -9.86 1.40
N GLU A 315 -23.00 -9.60 0.19
CA GLU A 315 -23.68 -8.71 -0.74
C GLU A 315 -24.72 -9.52 -1.53
N ILE A 316 -25.92 -8.94 -1.72
CA ILE A 316 -26.96 -9.53 -2.56
C ILE A 316 -27.73 -8.48 -3.36
N ASP A 317 -28.09 -8.88 -4.58
CA ASP A 317 -28.89 -8.05 -5.47
C ASP A 317 -30.38 -8.36 -5.37
N LEU A 318 -31.22 -7.33 -5.46
CA LEU A 318 -32.67 -7.46 -5.30
C LEU A 318 -33.48 -6.96 -6.49
N HIS A 319 -34.48 -7.75 -6.90
CA HIS A 319 -35.53 -7.39 -7.85
C HIS A 319 -36.94 -7.66 -7.30
N LEU A 320 -37.96 -7.10 -7.95
CA LEU A 320 -39.37 -7.25 -7.58
C LEU A 320 -40.12 -8.09 -8.61
N THR A 321 -40.83 -9.12 -8.14
CA THR A 321 -41.77 -9.91 -8.96
C THR A 321 -43.04 -9.10 -9.29
N SER A 322 -43.81 -9.55 -10.28
CA SER A 322 -45.06 -8.90 -10.70
C SER A 322 -46.15 -8.86 -9.61
N ASP A 323 -46.08 -9.81 -8.66
CA ASP A 323 -46.97 -9.93 -7.50
C ASP A 323 -46.37 -9.34 -6.20
N GLY A 324 -45.25 -8.61 -6.30
CA GLY A 324 -44.76 -7.74 -5.22
C GLY A 324 -43.82 -8.39 -4.21
N HIS A 325 -43.13 -9.46 -4.57
CA HIS A 325 -42.13 -10.11 -3.71
C HIS A 325 -40.70 -9.72 -4.09
N ALA A 326 -39.87 -9.39 -3.09
CA ALA A 326 -38.45 -9.17 -3.28
C ALA A 326 -37.73 -10.52 -3.44
N VAL A 327 -37.07 -10.68 -4.59
CA VAL A 327 -36.28 -11.88 -4.94
C VAL A 327 -34.82 -11.51 -5.15
N VAL A 328 -33.94 -12.46 -4.89
CA VAL A 328 -32.49 -12.26 -4.91
C VAL A 328 -31.94 -12.68 -6.28
N LEU A 329 -31.55 -11.71 -7.10
CA LEU A 329 -31.06 -11.91 -8.47
C LEU A 329 -30.39 -10.62 -8.96
N HIS A 330 -29.29 -10.73 -9.73
CA HIS A 330 -28.56 -9.54 -10.19
C HIS A 330 -29.23 -8.83 -11.38
N ASP A 331 -29.48 -9.56 -12.45
CA ASP A 331 -30.02 -9.02 -13.70
C ASP A 331 -31.52 -8.70 -13.58
N ASP A 332 -32.03 -7.75 -14.37
CA ASP A 332 -33.47 -7.47 -14.44
C ASP A 332 -34.28 -8.58 -15.16
N THR A 333 -33.57 -9.56 -15.73
CA THR A 333 -34.08 -10.71 -16.45
C THR A 333 -33.54 -12.01 -15.84
N VAL A 334 -34.25 -13.11 -16.02
CA VAL A 334 -33.86 -14.42 -15.45
C VAL A 334 -32.90 -15.22 -16.35
N ASP A 335 -32.59 -14.71 -17.54
CA ASP A 335 -32.04 -15.47 -18.68
C ASP A 335 -30.63 -16.02 -18.42
N ARG A 336 -29.76 -15.24 -17.77
CA ARG A 336 -28.36 -15.61 -17.58
C ARG A 336 -28.17 -16.69 -16.51
N THR A 337 -28.89 -16.58 -15.41
CA THR A 337 -28.68 -17.37 -14.18
C THR A 337 -29.80 -18.34 -13.89
N THR A 338 -30.71 -18.58 -14.85
CA THR A 338 -31.73 -19.60 -14.72
C THR A 338 -32.01 -20.33 -16.03
N ASN A 339 -32.90 -21.32 -16.00
CA ASN A 339 -33.44 -21.96 -17.19
C ASN A 339 -34.68 -21.25 -17.80
N GLY A 340 -35.03 -20.06 -17.32
CA GLY A 340 -36.15 -19.26 -17.81
C GLY A 340 -35.71 -18.13 -18.74
N THR A 341 -36.67 -17.35 -19.23
CA THR A 341 -36.42 -16.14 -20.03
C THR A 341 -37.37 -15.00 -19.64
N GLY A 342 -36.91 -13.77 -19.83
CA GLY A 342 -37.67 -12.53 -19.69
C GLY A 342 -37.55 -11.85 -18.33
N PRO A 343 -38.17 -10.65 -18.19
CA PRO A 343 -37.99 -9.79 -17.02
C PRO A 343 -38.54 -10.40 -15.72
N VAL A 344 -37.84 -10.22 -14.61
CA VAL A 344 -38.30 -10.61 -13.26
C VAL A 344 -39.63 -9.93 -12.93
N SER A 345 -39.77 -8.65 -13.29
CA SER A 345 -40.96 -7.82 -13.08
C SER A 345 -42.22 -8.30 -13.82
N SER A 346 -42.07 -9.23 -14.77
CA SER A 346 -43.20 -9.82 -15.52
C SER A 346 -43.67 -11.17 -14.97
N LYS A 347 -42.99 -11.71 -13.95
CA LYS A 347 -43.23 -13.04 -13.39
C LYS A 347 -43.75 -12.96 -11.97
N THR A 348 -44.69 -13.83 -11.61
CA THR A 348 -45.10 -14.03 -10.22
C THR A 348 -44.00 -14.74 -9.43
N LEU A 349 -44.03 -14.65 -8.10
CA LEU A 349 -43.09 -15.38 -7.25
C LEU A 349 -43.13 -16.88 -7.54
N ALA A 350 -44.32 -17.45 -7.73
CA ALA A 350 -44.48 -18.87 -8.07
C ALA A 350 -43.78 -19.24 -9.39
N GLN A 351 -43.81 -18.35 -10.39
CA GLN A 351 -43.12 -18.57 -11.66
C GLN A 351 -41.60 -18.45 -11.51
N VAL A 352 -41.11 -17.47 -10.75
CA VAL A 352 -39.66 -17.33 -10.46
C VAL A 352 -39.15 -18.54 -9.67
N LYS A 353 -39.89 -19.00 -8.66
CA LYS A 353 -39.56 -20.19 -7.85
C LYS A 353 -39.58 -21.51 -8.61
N ALA A 354 -40.29 -21.58 -9.74
CA ALA A 354 -40.29 -22.77 -10.58
C ALA A 354 -38.96 -22.96 -11.33
N LEU A 355 -38.20 -21.88 -11.54
CA LEU A 355 -36.95 -21.89 -12.29
C LEU A 355 -35.84 -22.67 -11.55
N ASP A 356 -34.87 -23.13 -12.33
CA ASP A 356 -33.61 -23.69 -11.84
C ASP A 356 -32.53 -22.61 -11.95
N ALA A 357 -32.01 -22.18 -10.80
CA ALA A 357 -31.01 -21.12 -10.65
C ALA A 357 -29.58 -21.65 -10.43
N GLY A 358 -29.34 -22.95 -10.57
CA GLY A 358 -28.05 -23.57 -10.27
C GLY A 358 -27.44 -24.38 -11.41
N SER A 359 -28.25 -24.98 -12.29
CA SER A 359 -27.77 -25.80 -13.40
C SER A 359 -26.85 -25.05 -14.38
N TRP A 360 -27.01 -23.73 -14.52
CA TRP A 360 -26.15 -22.89 -15.38
C TRP A 360 -24.71 -22.82 -14.87
N PHE A 361 -24.52 -22.93 -13.54
CA PHE A 361 -23.22 -22.86 -12.90
C PHE A 361 -22.54 -24.23 -12.91
N SER A 362 -23.24 -25.27 -12.46
CA SER A 362 -22.75 -26.66 -12.48
C SER A 362 -23.89 -27.65 -12.28
N PRO A 363 -23.84 -28.85 -12.89
CA PRO A 363 -24.84 -29.90 -12.70
C PRO A 363 -25.08 -30.31 -11.23
N GLN A 364 -24.10 -30.11 -10.35
CA GLN A 364 -24.24 -30.44 -8.93
C GLN A 364 -25.23 -29.55 -8.17
N TYR A 365 -25.54 -28.36 -8.72
CA TYR A 365 -26.52 -27.42 -8.16
C TYR A 365 -27.85 -27.46 -8.91
N ALA A 366 -28.10 -28.51 -9.68
CA ALA A 366 -29.36 -28.67 -10.40
C ALA A 366 -30.55 -28.64 -9.43
N GLY A 367 -31.55 -27.82 -9.75
CA GLY A 367 -32.74 -27.62 -8.94
C GLY A 367 -32.64 -26.51 -7.89
N GLU A 368 -31.48 -25.85 -7.72
CA GLU A 368 -31.34 -24.68 -6.85
C GLU A 368 -32.36 -23.60 -7.25
N LYS A 369 -32.90 -22.88 -6.27
CA LYS A 369 -33.99 -21.92 -6.48
C LYS A 369 -33.52 -20.49 -6.30
N VAL A 370 -34.11 -19.58 -7.07
CA VAL A 370 -34.03 -18.14 -6.79
C VAL A 370 -34.63 -17.89 -5.40
N PRO A 371 -33.88 -17.38 -4.42
CA PRO A 371 -34.41 -17.10 -3.09
C PRO A 371 -35.29 -15.84 -3.11
N THR A 372 -36.26 -15.78 -2.20
CA THR A 372 -36.81 -14.51 -1.73
C THR A 372 -35.86 -13.90 -0.72
N LEU A 373 -35.93 -12.58 -0.54
CA LEU A 373 -35.17 -11.93 0.52
C LEU A 373 -35.50 -12.54 1.90
N THR A 374 -36.77 -12.85 2.19
CA THR A 374 -37.15 -13.47 3.48
C THR A 374 -36.45 -14.80 3.72
N GLU A 375 -36.42 -15.70 2.74
CA GLU A 375 -35.76 -17.00 2.88
C GLU A 375 -34.24 -16.84 3.07
N LEU A 376 -33.62 -15.90 2.35
CA LEU A 376 -32.19 -15.65 2.50
C LEU A 376 -31.86 -15.08 3.87
N LEU A 377 -32.60 -14.08 4.35
CA LEU A 377 -32.42 -13.50 5.69
C LEU A 377 -32.61 -14.56 6.79
N GLN A 378 -33.65 -15.40 6.67
CA GLN A 378 -33.88 -16.52 7.59
C GLN A 378 -32.79 -17.58 7.51
N TYR A 379 -32.20 -17.80 6.33
CA TYR A 379 -31.10 -18.73 6.18
C TYR A 379 -29.83 -18.17 6.81
N VAL A 380 -29.53 -16.87 6.64
CA VAL A 380 -28.36 -16.24 7.27
C VAL A 380 -28.48 -16.26 8.79
N ASP A 381 -29.66 -15.97 9.34
CA ASP A 381 -29.97 -16.11 10.78
C ASP A 381 -28.96 -15.40 11.70
N GLY A 382 -28.56 -14.19 11.31
CA GLY A 382 -27.60 -13.37 12.06
C GLY A 382 -26.14 -13.87 12.02
N ARG A 383 -25.81 -14.89 11.20
CA ARG A 383 -24.44 -15.41 11.07
C ARG A 383 -23.51 -14.50 10.25
N ALA A 384 -24.06 -13.59 9.46
CA ALA A 384 -23.32 -12.59 8.70
C ALA A 384 -24.17 -11.33 8.56
N ARG A 385 -23.50 -10.18 8.35
CA ARG A 385 -24.17 -8.95 7.93
C ARG A 385 -24.48 -9.02 6.43
N ILE A 386 -25.50 -8.30 6.01
CA ILE A 386 -26.00 -8.38 4.64
C ILE A 386 -26.04 -6.98 4.03
N LEU A 387 -25.35 -6.80 2.92
CA LEU A 387 -25.44 -5.62 2.08
C LEU A 387 -26.49 -5.88 0.99
N LEU A 388 -27.56 -5.10 0.99
CA LEU A 388 -28.61 -5.15 -0.01
C LEU A 388 -28.28 -4.17 -1.14
N ASP A 389 -27.97 -4.69 -2.32
CA ASP A 389 -27.90 -3.90 -3.53
C ASP A 389 -29.31 -3.70 -4.13
N VAL A 390 -29.78 -2.46 -3.99
CA VAL A 390 -31.11 -2.03 -4.36
C VAL A 390 -31.08 -1.26 -5.69
N LYS A 391 -31.25 -2.00 -6.78
CA LYS A 391 -31.19 -1.48 -8.16
C LYS A 391 -32.30 -0.48 -8.54
N VAL A 392 -33.45 -0.49 -7.86
CA VAL A 392 -34.63 0.35 -8.18
C VAL A 392 -35.11 1.19 -7.00
N ALA A 393 -34.15 1.88 -6.39
CA ALA A 393 -34.30 2.63 -5.17
C ALA A 393 -35.53 3.57 -5.08
N SER A 394 -35.91 4.22 -6.18
CA SER A 394 -37.02 5.18 -6.19
C SER A 394 -38.42 4.55 -6.15
N ASN A 395 -38.55 3.23 -6.26
CA ASN A 395 -39.83 2.54 -6.33
C ASN A 395 -40.41 2.23 -4.93
N GLN A 396 -41.54 2.85 -4.57
CA GLN A 396 -42.21 2.65 -3.28
C GLN A 396 -42.67 1.20 -3.06
N ALA A 397 -43.11 0.49 -4.12
CA ALA A 397 -43.55 -0.89 -4.00
C ALA A 397 -42.37 -1.81 -3.65
N PHE A 398 -41.21 -1.55 -4.26
CA PHE A 398 -39.96 -2.25 -3.96
C PHE A 398 -39.55 -2.05 -2.49
N ARG A 399 -39.54 -0.80 -2.01
CA ARG A 399 -39.26 -0.46 -0.60
C ARG A 399 -40.18 -1.19 0.38
N ASN A 400 -41.47 -1.27 0.04
CA ASN A 400 -42.44 -1.99 0.87
C ASN A 400 -42.18 -3.50 0.87
N ALA A 401 -41.77 -4.07 -0.26
CA ALA A 401 -41.44 -5.49 -0.35
C ALA A 401 -40.19 -5.85 0.46
N VAL A 402 -39.12 -5.05 0.36
CA VAL A 402 -37.90 -5.22 1.17
C VAL A 402 -38.21 -5.10 2.67
N ASN A 403 -38.91 -4.05 3.09
CA ASN A 403 -39.38 -3.88 4.47
C ASN A 403 -40.18 -5.09 4.97
N SER A 404 -41.14 -5.54 4.18
CA SER A 404 -42.01 -6.65 4.55
C SER A 404 -41.20 -7.94 4.68
N ALA A 405 -40.21 -8.14 3.81
CA ALA A 405 -39.34 -9.30 3.85
C ALA A 405 -38.44 -9.32 5.10
N ILE A 406 -37.88 -8.17 5.47
CA ILE A 406 -37.10 -8.00 6.70
C ILE A 406 -37.95 -8.30 7.93
N VAL A 407 -39.12 -7.65 8.06
CA VAL A 407 -40.04 -7.88 9.18
C VAL A 407 -40.49 -9.35 9.26
N ALA A 408 -40.79 -9.98 8.12
CA ALA A 408 -41.21 -11.37 8.08
C ALA A 408 -40.08 -12.36 8.42
N SER A 409 -38.82 -12.00 8.12
CA SER A 409 -37.67 -12.82 8.44
C SER A 409 -37.32 -12.81 9.93
N GLY A 410 -37.63 -11.72 10.63
CA GLY A 410 -37.19 -11.50 12.01
C GLY A 410 -35.71 -11.10 12.15
N ALA A 411 -35.03 -10.81 11.03
CA ALA A 411 -33.64 -10.36 11.03
C ALA A 411 -33.46 -9.05 11.82
N SER A 412 -32.33 -8.94 12.52
CA SER A 412 -31.93 -7.69 13.16
C SER A 412 -31.64 -6.64 12.09
N LEU A 413 -32.10 -5.42 12.32
CA LEU A 413 -31.78 -4.33 11.41
C LEU A 413 -30.30 -3.92 11.51
N ASP A 414 -29.64 -4.17 12.65
CA ASP A 414 -28.21 -3.89 12.83
C ASP A 414 -27.31 -4.70 11.89
N ASP A 415 -27.83 -5.80 11.34
CA ASP A 415 -27.13 -6.67 10.40
C ASP A 415 -27.43 -6.34 8.92
N ILE A 416 -28.25 -5.31 8.64
CA ILE A 416 -28.71 -5.01 7.27
C ILE A 416 -28.19 -3.65 6.80
N TRP A 417 -27.39 -3.67 5.75
CA TRP A 417 -26.83 -2.49 5.09
C TRP A 417 -27.44 -2.35 3.70
N VAL A 418 -27.46 -1.13 3.15
CA VAL A 418 -28.12 -0.87 1.86
C VAL A 418 -27.21 -0.03 0.96
N TRP A 419 -27.13 -0.46 -0.30
CA TRP A 419 -26.41 0.18 -1.39
C TRP A 419 -27.34 0.34 -2.59
N PRO A 420 -27.34 1.44 -3.36
CA PRO A 420 -26.69 2.73 -3.12
C PRO A 420 -27.58 3.71 -2.34
N ALA A 421 -26.98 4.72 -1.72
CA ALA A 421 -27.71 5.82 -1.10
C ALA A 421 -28.53 6.61 -2.15
N SER A 422 -29.85 6.42 -2.18
CA SER A 422 -30.75 7.45 -2.71
C SER A 422 -31.38 8.20 -1.53
N SER A 423 -31.51 9.52 -1.65
CA SER A 423 -32.14 10.39 -0.66
C SER A 423 -33.60 10.02 -0.31
N GLN A 424 -34.15 8.99 -0.94
CA GLN A 424 -35.50 8.49 -0.72
C GLN A 424 -35.55 7.38 0.36
N TYR A 425 -34.49 6.60 0.60
CA TYR A 425 -34.46 5.59 1.67
C TYR A 425 -34.31 6.21 3.07
N THR A 426 -33.52 7.29 3.17
CA THR A 426 -33.28 8.04 4.43
C THR A 426 -34.54 8.58 5.11
N SER A 427 -35.67 8.65 4.40
CA SER A 427 -36.89 9.32 4.86
C SER A 427 -37.99 8.38 5.37
N ASP A 428 -37.83 7.05 5.21
CA ASP A 428 -38.87 6.09 5.60
C ASP A 428 -38.67 5.65 7.06
N PRO A 429 -39.59 6.01 7.98
CA PRO A 429 -39.44 5.79 9.42
C PRO A 429 -39.42 4.30 9.82
N ARG A 430 -39.74 3.37 8.91
CA ARG A 430 -39.56 1.92 9.14
C ARG A 430 -38.09 1.49 9.09
N PHE A 431 -37.24 2.26 8.42
CA PHE A 431 -35.78 2.10 8.37
C PHE A 431 -35.04 3.09 9.31
N GLY A 432 -35.79 3.89 10.07
CA GLY A 432 -35.29 4.94 10.95
C GLY A 432 -34.62 4.38 12.19
N ASN A 433 -33.34 4.01 12.06
CA ASN A 433 -32.25 3.96 13.05
C ASN A 433 -31.20 2.88 12.73
N ALA A 434 -31.42 2.05 11.69
CA ALA A 434 -30.68 0.80 11.55
C ALA A 434 -30.31 0.46 10.09
N GLU A 435 -30.21 1.47 9.22
CA GLU A 435 -29.66 1.32 7.87
C GLU A 435 -28.31 2.03 7.79
N ILE A 436 -27.23 1.26 7.62
CA ILE A 436 -25.90 1.80 7.33
C ILE A 436 -25.87 2.07 5.81
N GLN A 437 -25.93 3.36 5.44
CA GLN A 437 -25.85 3.79 4.04
C GLN A 437 -24.40 4.00 3.63
N LEU A 438 -24.03 3.50 2.46
CA LEU A 438 -22.69 3.64 1.91
C LEU A 438 -22.70 4.59 0.70
N LEU A 439 -21.73 5.51 0.66
CA LEU A 439 -21.42 6.29 -0.54
C LEU A 439 -20.83 5.38 -1.60
N THR A 440 -21.13 5.66 -2.87
CA THR A 440 -20.60 4.88 -4.01
C THR A 440 -19.43 5.55 -4.72
N SER A 441 -19.00 6.71 -4.23
CA SER A 441 -17.89 7.50 -4.79
C SER A 441 -17.23 8.34 -3.73
N ILE A 442 -15.92 8.55 -3.87
CA ILE A 442 -15.15 9.41 -2.99
C ILE A 442 -15.59 10.88 -3.18
N PRO A 443 -16.04 11.58 -2.12
CA PRO A 443 -16.34 13.00 -2.21
C PRO A 443 -15.11 13.81 -2.62
N SER A 444 -15.28 14.82 -3.47
CA SER A 444 -14.18 15.73 -3.84
C SER A 444 -13.66 16.58 -2.68
N ASN A 445 -14.41 16.67 -1.58
CA ASN A 445 -14.03 17.34 -0.34
C ASN A 445 -13.99 16.32 0.81
N LEU A 446 -12.79 15.88 1.19
CA LEU A 446 -12.55 14.92 2.28
C LEU A 446 -12.32 15.58 3.66
N SER A 447 -12.68 16.85 3.83
CA SER A 447 -12.59 17.49 5.15
C SER A 447 -13.48 16.83 6.18
N ASP A 448 -13.03 16.76 7.44
CA ASP A 448 -13.81 16.18 8.54
C ASP A 448 -15.18 16.86 8.69
N ALA A 449 -15.28 18.16 8.46
CA ALA A 449 -16.55 18.88 8.49
C ALA A 449 -17.56 18.34 7.46
N ASN A 450 -17.10 18.01 6.25
CA ASN A 450 -17.95 17.43 5.21
C ASN A 450 -18.37 15.99 5.57
N LEU A 451 -17.42 15.17 6.03
CA LEU A 451 -17.68 13.78 6.40
C LEU A 451 -18.60 13.67 7.63
N GLN A 452 -18.45 14.55 8.63
CA GLN A 452 -19.39 14.63 9.76
C GLN A 452 -20.79 15.07 9.33
N ALA A 453 -20.91 15.97 8.35
CA ALA A 453 -22.22 16.36 7.81
C ALA A 453 -22.89 15.21 7.06
N LEU A 454 -22.12 14.45 6.27
CA LEU A 454 -22.60 13.22 5.62
C LEU A 454 -23.03 12.19 6.66
N LYS A 455 -22.22 11.97 7.68
CA LYS A 455 -22.55 11.07 8.79
C LYS A 455 -23.83 11.46 9.53
N ALA A 456 -23.99 12.75 9.81
CA ALA A 456 -25.21 13.28 10.41
C ALA A 456 -26.46 13.13 9.50
N SER A 457 -26.27 12.91 8.19
CA SER A 457 -27.36 12.63 7.25
C SER A 457 -27.72 11.14 7.10
N GLY A 458 -27.03 10.25 7.84
CA GLY A 458 -27.28 8.80 7.83
C GLY A 458 -26.28 8.00 6.99
N VAL A 459 -25.28 8.65 6.37
CA VAL A 459 -24.19 7.96 5.67
C VAL A 459 -23.25 7.34 6.69
N ALA A 460 -23.08 6.03 6.66
CA ALA A 460 -22.23 5.30 7.59
C ALA A 460 -20.85 4.96 7.02
N GLY A 461 -20.66 5.08 5.70
CA GLY A 461 -19.38 4.74 5.07
C GLY A 461 -19.29 4.98 3.58
N LEU A 462 -18.28 4.35 2.99
CA LEU A 462 -17.95 4.31 1.57
C LEU A 462 -17.93 2.84 1.13
N SER A 463 -18.49 2.55 -0.04
CA SER A 463 -18.30 1.30 -0.78
C SER A 463 -17.95 1.71 -2.21
N VAL A 464 -16.73 1.47 -2.65
CA VAL A 464 -16.23 2.00 -3.93
C VAL A 464 -15.49 0.96 -4.76
N GLY A 465 -15.57 1.14 -6.08
CA GLY A 465 -14.79 0.37 -7.04
C GLY A 465 -13.27 0.40 -6.76
N ASP A 466 -12.61 -0.76 -6.85
CA ASP A 466 -11.17 -0.96 -6.60
C ASP A 466 -10.25 0.09 -7.24
N GLY A 467 -10.56 0.49 -8.48
CA GLY A 467 -9.76 1.47 -9.22
C GLY A 467 -9.81 2.90 -8.68
N SER A 468 -10.65 3.19 -7.68
CA SER A 468 -10.83 4.55 -7.15
C SER A 468 -10.27 4.77 -5.75
N ILE A 469 -10.08 3.70 -4.96
CA ILE A 469 -9.75 3.84 -3.54
C ILE A 469 -8.33 4.36 -3.30
N THR A 470 -8.16 5.28 -2.36
CA THR A 470 -6.88 5.85 -1.96
C THR A 470 -6.68 5.76 -0.45
N GLN A 471 -5.42 5.76 0.02
CA GLN A 471 -5.11 5.78 1.45
C GLN A 471 -5.67 7.02 2.16
N GLU A 472 -5.70 8.17 1.47
CA GLU A 472 -6.26 9.42 2.00
C GLU A 472 -7.76 9.27 2.30
N ALA A 473 -8.51 8.65 1.38
CA ALA A 473 -9.93 8.39 1.57
C ALA A 473 -10.18 7.45 2.76
N ILE A 474 -9.43 6.34 2.84
CA ILE A 474 -9.53 5.40 3.97
C ILE A 474 -9.32 6.13 5.30
N ASN A 475 -8.21 6.86 5.41
CA ASN A 475 -7.87 7.59 6.62
C ASN A 475 -8.91 8.67 6.95
N ALA A 476 -9.47 9.36 5.96
CA ALA A 476 -10.47 10.40 6.18
C ALA A 476 -11.80 9.82 6.71
N PHE A 477 -12.28 8.72 6.14
CA PHE A 477 -13.49 8.05 6.62
C PHE A 477 -13.28 7.47 8.03
N HIS A 478 -12.16 6.82 8.29
CA HIS A 478 -11.84 6.26 9.61
C HIS A 478 -11.71 7.30 10.72
N ARG A 479 -11.09 8.45 10.46
CA ARG A 479 -11.03 9.56 11.44
C ARG A 479 -12.42 10.05 11.86
N ASN A 480 -13.42 9.85 11.01
CA ASN A 480 -14.81 10.21 11.27
C ASN A 480 -15.64 9.01 11.77
N GLY A 481 -15.00 7.85 12.00
CA GLY A 481 -15.63 6.61 12.43
C GLY A 481 -16.63 6.09 11.41
N MET A 482 -16.26 6.09 10.13
CA MET A 482 -17.08 5.66 9.00
C MET A 482 -16.42 4.45 8.32
N TRP A 483 -17.23 3.52 7.84
CA TRP A 483 -16.82 2.28 7.18
C TRP A 483 -16.24 2.51 5.79
N VAL A 484 -15.30 1.67 5.35
CA VAL A 484 -14.75 1.65 4.00
C VAL A 484 -14.72 0.23 3.44
N ASP A 485 -15.53 0.02 2.41
CA ASP A 485 -15.65 -1.19 1.62
C ASP A 485 -15.09 -0.97 0.20
N VAL A 486 -14.51 -2.02 -0.39
CA VAL A 486 -13.97 -1.98 -1.76
C VAL A 486 -14.44 -3.19 -2.55
N TYR A 487 -15.05 -2.93 -3.72
CA TYR A 487 -15.57 -3.96 -4.64
C TYR A 487 -15.02 -3.77 -6.07
N THR A 488 -15.05 -4.76 -6.95
CA THR A 488 -15.03 -6.20 -6.65
C THR A 488 -13.58 -6.63 -6.80
N VAL A 489 -12.97 -7.15 -5.73
CA VAL A 489 -11.52 -7.42 -5.69
C VAL A 489 -11.27 -8.92 -5.75
N ASN A 490 -10.69 -9.40 -6.84
CA ASN A 490 -10.50 -10.84 -7.09
C ASN A 490 -9.02 -11.28 -7.11
N SER A 491 -8.08 -10.34 -7.00
CA SER A 491 -6.64 -10.61 -7.03
C SER A 491 -6.09 -10.72 -5.60
N PRO A 492 -5.44 -11.85 -5.21
CA PRO A 492 -4.80 -11.99 -3.90
C PRO A 492 -3.81 -10.88 -3.58
N ALA A 493 -2.99 -10.47 -4.56
CA ALA A 493 -2.02 -9.40 -4.35
C ALA A 493 -2.70 -8.06 -4.03
N ARG A 494 -3.87 -7.81 -4.63
CA ARG A 494 -4.66 -6.61 -4.35
C ARG A 494 -5.40 -6.71 -3.02
N MET A 495 -5.91 -7.89 -2.66
CA MET A 495 -6.47 -8.15 -1.33
C MET A 495 -5.44 -7.84 -0.23
N GLU A 496 -4.23 -8.41 -0.33
CA GLU A 496 -3.14 -8.13 0.63
C GLU A 496 -2.80 -6.63 0.69
N GLN A 497 -2.79 -5.94 -0.46
CA GLN A 497 -2.55 -4.51 -0.50
C GLN A 497 -3.65 -3.72 0.22
N LEU A 498 -4.93 -4.03 -0.02
CA LEU A 498 -6.05 -3.34 0.59
C LEU A 498 -6.16 -3.61 2.09
N ILE A 499 -5.88 -4.85 2.52
CA ILE A 499 -5.73 -5.20 3.95
C ILE A 499 -4.64 -4.34 4.58
N ALA A 500 -3.47 -4.23 3.93
CA ALA A 500 -2.38 -3.38 4.40
C ALA A 500 -2.70 -1.89 4.36
N MET A 501 -3.66 -1.45 3.54
CA MET A 501 -4.18 -0.08 3.53
C MET A 501 -5.21 0.16 4.66
N GLY A 502 -5.70 -0.90 5.31
CA GLY A 502 -6.62 -0.84 6.44
C GLY A 502 -8.11 -0.87 6.07
N VAL A 503 -8.49 -1.29 4.86
CA VAL A 503 -9.93 -1.32 4.48
C VAL A 503 -10.74 -2.19 5.45
N ASP A 504 -12.00 -1.81 5.67
CA ASP A 504 -12.87 -2.49 6.63
C ASP A 504 -13.49 -3.76 6.05
N SER A 505 -13.89 -3.75 4.77
CA SER A 505 -14.27 -4.95 4.02
C SER A 505 -13.75 -4.94 2.60
N ILE A 506 -13.63 -6.15 2.05
CA ILE A 506 -13.39 -6.39 0.64
C ILE A 506 -14.52 -7.28 0.12
N GLU A 507 -15.25 -6.75 -0.87
CA GLU A 507 -16.23 -7.52 -1.64
C GLU A 507 -15.53 -8.28 -2.77
N THR A 508 -15.73 -9.60 -2.83
CA THR A 508 -14.99 -10.47 -3.73
C THR A 508 -15.82 -11.63 -4.29
N ASP A 509 -15.53 -12.00 -5.53
CA ASP A 509 -15.98 -13.26 -6.14
C ASP A 509 -15.19 -14.48 -5.64
N ARG A 510 -14.06 -14.24 -4.95
CA ARG A 510 -13.12 -15.26 -4.47
C ARG A 510 -12.93 -15.18 -2.96
N PRO A 511 -14.01 -15.37 -2.16
CA PRO A 511 -13.91 -15.36 -0.72
C PRO A 511 -12.99 -16.47 -0.19
N ASP A 512 -12.80 -17.56 -0.95
CA ASP A 512 -11.80 -18.60 -0.66
C ASP A 512 -10.37 -18.05 -0.62
N LEU A 513 -9.99 -17.23 -1.61
CA LEU A 513 -8.65 -16.64 -1.66
C LEU A 513 -8.44 -15.60 -0.56
N MET A 514 -9.50 -14.85 -0.21
CA MET A 514 -9.45 -13.90 0.88
C MET A 514 -9.35 -14.62 2.23
N ALA A 515 -10.07 -15.72 2.41
CA ALA A 515 -9.99 -16.58 3.59
C ALA A 515 -8.58 -17.15 3.78
N ASP A 516 -7.95 -17.64 2.71
CA ASP A 516 -6.55 -18.11 2.74
C ASP A 516 -5.56 -17.02 3.22
N ILE A 517 -5.86 -15.75 2.97
CA ILE A 517 -5.03 -14.61 3.39
C ILE A 517 -5.33 -14.21 4.84
N ILE A 518 -6.61 -14.07 5.20
CA ILE A 518 -7.05 -13.59 6.51
C ILE A 518 -6.80 -14.63 7.61
N TYR A 519 -7.12 -15.90 7.33
CA TYR A 519 -6.96 -17.01 8.27
C TYR A 519 -5.60 -17.71 8.14
N ALA A 520 -4.63 -17.05 7.50
CA ALA A 520 -3.25 -17.53 7.45
C ALA A 520 -2.65 -17.59 8.86
N GLY A 521 -2.61 -18.81 9.44
CA GLY A 521 -2.11 -19.03 10.79
C GLY A 521 -3.17 -19.52 11.79
N ASP A 522 -4.44 -19.60 11.38
CA ASP A 522 -5.51 -20.30 12.09
C ASP A 522 -5.18 -21.81 12.10
N ALA A 523 -4.78 -22.31 13.25
CA ALA A 523 -4.29 -23.67 13.46
C ALA A 523 -5.32 -24.57 14.14
N ASP A 524 -6.44 -24.04 14.64
CA ASP A 524 -7.57 -24.85 15.13
C ASP A 524 -8.86 -24.75 14.30
N ASN A 525 -8.83 -23.98 13.21
CA ASN A 525 -9.87 -23.80 12.19
C ASN A 525 -11.18 -23.26 12.76
N ASP A 526 -11.11 -22.27 13.66
CA ASP A 526 -12.28 -21.61 14.22
C ASP A 526 -12.60 -20.25 13.58
N PHE A 527 -11.87 -19.88 12.52
CA PHE A 527 -12.01 -18.63 11.77
C PHE A 527 -11.67 -17.37 12.57
N ASP A 528 -10.79 -17.51 13.55
CA ASP A 528 -9.98 -16.40 14.03
C ASP A 528 -8.49 -16.78 14.04
N VAL A 529 -7.64 -15.78 14.32
CA VAL A 529 -6.22 -16.03 14.55
C VAL A 529 -5.89 -15.45 15.91
N ASP A 530 -5.52 -16.27 16.89
CA ASP A 530 -5.36 -15.88 18.28
C ASP A 530 -4.27 -16.69 19.04
N GLY A 531 -4.33 -16.70 20.38
CA GLY A 531 -3.39 -17.46 21.21
C GLY A 531 -3.67 -18.97 21.27
N ALA A 532 -4.90 -19.40 21.00
CA ALA A 532 -5.29 -20.80 20.89
C ALA A 532 -4.62 -21.47 19.68
N ASP A 533 -4.44 -20.74 18.57
CA ASP A 533 -3.68 -21.22 17.42
C ASP A 533 -2.23 -21.52 17.74
N TYR A 534 -1.59 -20.64 18.52
CA TYR A 534 -0.21 -20.87 18.95
C TYR A 534 -0.11 -22.18 19.75
N LEU A 535 -1.08 -22.44 20.61
CA LEU A 535 -1.16 -23.68 21.39
C LEU A 535 -1.54 -24.88 20.52
N SER A 536 -2.41 -24.71 19.53
CA SER A 536 -2.80 -25.74 18.57
C SER A 536 -1.62 -26.15 17.71
N TRP A 537 -0.89 -25.17 17.16
CA TRP A 537 0.39 -25.36 16.46
C TRP A 537 1.42 -26.10 17.32
N GLN A 538 1.63 -25.68 18.57
CA GLN A 538 2.57 -26.34 19.48
C GLN A 538 2.21 -27.82 19.73
N ARG A 539 0.91 -28.15 19.82
CA ARG A 539 0.42 -29.51 20.05
C ARG A 539 0.49 -30.39 18.80
N GLN A 540 0.22 -29.82 17.62
CA GLN A 540 0.16 -30.55 16.36
C GLN A 540 1.54 -30.76 15.72
N GLY A 541 2.56 -30.00 16.15
CA GLY A 541 3.97 -30.29 15.87
C GLY A 541 4.39 -30.12 14.41
N ASN A 542 3.66 -29.34 13.60
CA ASN A 542 3.98 -29.20 12.18
C ASN A 542 3.81 -27.78 11.62
N PHE A 543 4.71 -27.46 10.68
CA PHE A 543 4.85 -26.27 9.83
C PHE A 543 5.40 -24.97 10.46
N ALA A 544 6.67 -24.69 10.17
CA ALA A 544 7.29 -23.37 10.34
C ALA A 544 6.57 -22.25 9.58
N ALA A 545 5.80 -22.61 8.54
CA ALA A 545 4.93 -21.71 7.79
C ALA A 545 3.77 -21.17 8.65
N ASN A 546 3.12 -21.99 9.49
CA ASN A 546 2.03 -21.54 10.37
C ASN A 546 2.56 -20.61 11.46
N LEU A 547 3.74 -20.89 12.02
CA LEU A 547 4.39 -19.97 12.95
C LEU A 547 4.82 -18.66 12.26
N ALA A 548 5.29 -18.71 11.02
CA ALA A 548 5.65 -17.51 10.26
C ALA A 548 4.42 -16.68 9.89
N ALA A 549 3.30 -17.33 9.54
CA ALA A 549 2.01 -16.69 9.28
C ALA A 549 1.45 -16.07 10.56
N TRP A 550 1.37 -16.82 11.66
CA TRP A 550 0.97 -16.30 12.97
C TRP A 550 1.85 -15.12 13.42
N LYS A 551 3.18 -15.20 13.24
CA LYS A 551 4.10 -14.07 13.52
C LYS A 551 3.91 -12.89 12.58
N LYS A 552 3.53 -13.10 11.32
CA LYS A 552 3.18 -12.03 10.37
C LYS A 552 1.90 -11.33 10.81
N THR A 553 0.94 -12.08 11.35
CA THR A 553 -0.38 -11.58 11.79
C THR A 553 -0.33 -10.92 13.17
N PHE A 554 0.45 -11.44 14.13
CA PHE A 554 0.49 -10.96 15.53
C PHE A 554 1.87 -10.58 16.09
N GLY A 555 2.97 -10.88 15.40
CA GLY A 555 4.33 -10.81 15.94
C GLY A 555 4.98 -9.43 15.98
N HIS A 556 4.22 -8.32 16.02
CA HIS A 556 4.79 -6.99 16.21
C HIS A 556 5.25 -6.80 17.67
N GLN A 557 6.48 -6.33 17.86
CA GLN A 557 7.15 -6.23 19.16
C GLN A 557 6.43 -5.30 20.15
N GLN A 558 6.44 -5.68 21.44
CA GLN A 558 6.15 -4.82 22.59
C GLN A 558 6.84 -3.45 22.46
N GLY A 559 6.09 -2.34 22.53
CA GLY A 559 6.72 -1.03 22.81
C GLY A 559 6.00 0.27 22.49
N SER A 560 4.90 0.30 21.73
CA SER A 560 4.33 1.59 21.24
C SER A 560 2.81 1.69 21.35
N LEU A 561 2.30 1.90 22.57
CA LEU A 561 0.94 2.43 22.75
C LEU A 561 1.03 3.88 23.25
N PRO A 562 0.35 4.85 22.61
CA PRO A 562 0.25 6.22 23.11
C PRO A 562 -0.45 6.27 24.47
N ALA A 563 -0.02 7.20 25.34
CA ALA A 563 -0.64 7.43 26.63
C ALA A 563 -2.11 7.88 26.45
N GLY A 564 -3.06 7.01 26.83
CA GLY A 564 -4.50 7.30 26.82
C GLY A 564 -5.39 6.29 26.09
N ALA A 565 -4.84 5.25 25.46
CA ALA A 565 -5.65 4.17 24.89
C ALA A 565 -6.42 3.41 25.99
N VAL A 566 -7.73 3.24 25.82
CA VAL A 566 -8.54 2.34 26.64
C VAL A 566 -8.03 0.92 26.37
N PRO A 567 -7.65 0.12 27.38
CA PRO A 567 -7.16 -1.22 27.14
C PRO A 567 -8.26 -2.04 26.47
N PHE A 568 -7.95 -2.64 25.32
CA PHE A 568 -8.76 -3.76 24.80
C PHE A 568 -8.67 -4.90 25.81
N ALA A 569 -9.65 -4.95 26.70
CA ALA A 569 -9.86 -6.03 27.65
C ALA A 569 -10.48 -7.23 26.93
N SER A 570 -9.66 -7.97 26.20
CA SER A 570 -9.88 -9.40 25.88
C SER A 570 -8.65 -10.07 25.25
N ALA A 571 -7.57 -9.35 24.92
CA ALA A 571 -6.30 -9.98 24.62
C ALA A 571 -5.76 -10.67 25.89
N VAL A 572 -5.95 -11.98 25.95
CA VAL A 572 -5.48 -12.84 27.03
C VAL A 572 -4.01 -12.53 27.29
N PRO A 573 -3.62 -12.19 28.54
CA PRO A 573 -2.24 -11.85 28.83
C PRO A 573 -1.34 -13.02 28.46
N GLU A 574 -0.23 -12.71 27.78
CA GLU A 574 0.91 -13.62 27.63
C GLU A 574 1.05 -14.45 28.91
N PRO A 575 1.13 -15.80 28.87
CA PRO A 575 1.62 -16.53 30.01
C PRO A 575 3.08 -16.14 30.14
N THR A 576 3.33 -15.06 30.89
CA THR A 576 4.64 -14.59 31.26
C THR A 576 5.38 -15.81 31.77
N ALA A 577 6.53 -16.12 31.17
CA ALA A 577 7.35 -17.26 31.50
C ALA A 577 7.63 -17.41 33.03
N ALA A 578 7.35 -16.36 33.82
CA ALA A 578 7.32 -16.36 35.28
C ALA A 578 6.22 -17.23 35.93
N ILE A 579 4.99 -17.34 35.40
CA ILE A 579 3.91 -18.14 36.01
C ILE A 579 4.10 -19.63 35.75
N LEU A 580 4.57 -20.01 34.56
CA LEU A 580 4.94 -21.40 34.25
C LEU A 580 6.22 -21.83 34.98
N ALA A 581 7.17 -20.92 35.23
CA ALA A 581 8.31 -21.19 36.11
C ALA A 581 7.87 -21.35 37.58
N ALA A 582 6.89 -20.57 38.06
CA ALA A 582 6.34 -20.71 39.41
C ALA A 582 5.54 -22.00 39.59
N CYS A 583 4.71 -22.39 38.61
CA CYS A 583 3.95 -23.65 38.63
C CYS A 583 4.85 -24.89 38.43
N GLY A 584 5.89 -24.79 37.58
CA GLY A 584 6.90 -25.83 37.41
C GLY A 584 7.78 -26.03 38.65
N ALA A 585 8.16 -24.94 39.33
CA ALA A 585 8.88 -25.01 40.60
C ALA A 585 8.01 -25.59 41.72
N PHE A 586 6.71 -25.28 41.76
CA PHE A 586 5.77 -25.87 42.74
C PHE A 586 5.54 -27.37 42.50
N ALA A 587 5.46 -27.81 41.24
CA ALA A 587 5.33 -29.22 40.89
C ALA A 587 6.59 -30.03 41.25
N ILE A 588 7.79 -29.47 41.06
CA ILE A 588 9.06 -30.11 41.42
C ILE A 588 9.25 -30.21 42.95
N VAL A 589 8.77 -29.21 43.71
CA VAL A 589 8.81 -29.24 45.19
C VAL A 589 7.78 -30.21 45.77
N MET A 590 6.60 -30.35 45.15
CA MET A 590 5.60 -31.37 45.54
C MET A 590 6.04 -32.80 45.20
N LEU A 591 6.65 -33.03 44.03
CA LEU A 591 7.16 -34.35 43.63
C LEU A 591 8.38 -34.82 44.44
N ARG A 592 9.15 -33.90 45.04
CA ARG A 592 10.24 -34.25 45.97
C ARG A 592 9.76 -34.55 47.40
N ARG A 593 8.55 -34.14 47.78
CA ARG A 593 7.94 -34.46 49.09
C ARG A 593 7.09 -35.73 49.09
N SER A 594 6.77 -36.30 47.92
CA SER A 594 6.10 -37.59 47.80
C SER A 594 7.06 -38.77 47.58
N LEU A 595 8.37 -38.50 47.45
CA LEU A 595 9.43 -39.50 47.28
C LEU A 595 10.48 -39.49 48.42
N SER A 596 10.15 -38.87 49.55
CA SER A 596 10.86 -38.92 50.84
C SER A 596 9.84 -39.16 51.93
#